data_AF-V4ARM7-F1
#
_entry.id   AF-V4ARM7-F1
#
_cell.length_a   1.000
_cell.length_b   1.000
_cell.length_c   1.000
_cell.angle_alpha   90.00
_cell.angle_beta   90.00
_cell.angle_gamma   90.00
#
_symmetry.space_group_name_H-M   'P 1'
#
loop_
_entity.id
_entity.type
_entity.pdbx_description
1 polymer ?
#
loop_
_entity_poly.entity_id
_entity_poly.type
_entity_poly.pdbx_seq_one_letter_code
_entity_poly.pdbx_strand_id
1 'polypeptide(L)'
;MTRCDPTSPQTHVENLIINCTVKSNPPTNDIVWYQSNGDIVPNQFVVNSGANRRDLVINDINRSKSDNYTCTSRLDLHPTIGDILPQTHSQSYIINVHYFDDIVITTNQTKLNDDVFIRCTVDSNPPASIKWFKDGDVELHTTNSNIYFISSTSCLDTGNYSCLATNPFYTNQKTKSSELFVHCSPRLDAREDHRLKVSGNIGETVELTADIISYPGANFQWFYKDSCSDIMIGN
;
A
#
# COMPACT_ATOMS: atom_id res chain seq x y z
N MET A 1 18.31 -33.15 -25.82
CA MET A 1 18.03 -33.05 -24.38
C MET A 1 18.57 -31.73 -23.87
N THR A 2 17.67 -31.00 -23.23
CA THR A 2 17.79 -29.74 -22.50
C THR A 2 18.97 -29.74 -21.51
N ARG A 3 19.68 -28.61 -21.41
CA ARG A 3 19.90 -27.88 -20.14
C ARG A 3 20.67 -26.57 -20.39
N CYS A 4 19.95 -25.47 -20.40
CA CYS A 4 20.42 -24.23 -19.79
C CYS A 4 20.39 -24.44 -18.26
N ASP A 5 21.38 -23.90 -17.55
CA ASP A 5 21.08 -23.27 -16.26
C ASP A 5 22.04 -22.08 -16.02
N PRO A 6 21.53 -20.98 -15.46
CA PRO A 6 22.11 -19.66 -15.49
C PRO A 6 22.92 -19.39 -14.22
N THR A 7 23.92 -18.52 -14.31
CA THR A 7 24.48 -17.88 -13.12
C THR A 7 24.09 -16.41 -13.13
N SER A 8 23.18 -16.11 -12.21
CA SER A 8 22.93 -14.84 -11.53
C SER A 8 22.76 -13.57 -12.37
N PRO A 9 21.65 -12.82 -12.22
CA PRO A 9 21.63 -11.44 -12.67
C PRO A 9 22.64 -10.66 -11.81
N GLN A 10 23.79 -10.30 -12.40
CA GLN A 10 24.57 -9.21 -11.85
C GLN A 10 23.65 -7.99 -11.88
N THR A 11 23.22 -7.54 -10.71
CA THR A 11 22.58 -6.23 -10.55
C THR A 11 23.57 -5.20 -11.05
N HIS A 12 23.41 -4.78 -12.29
CA HIS A 12 24.06 -3.60 -12.82
C HIS A 12 23.56 -2.44 -11.95
N VAL A 13 24.37 -2.01 -10.98
CA VAL A 13 24.12 -0.79 -10.24
C VAL A 13 24.38 0.35 -11.23
N GLU A 14 23.36 0.73 -11.98
CA GLU A 14 23.41 1.90 -12.85
C GLU A 14 23.45 3.14 -11.96
N ASN A 15 24.64 3.72 -11.82
CA ASN A 15 24.78 5.03 -11.17
C ASN A 15 24.14 6.09 -12.06
N LEU A 16 23.31 6.96 -11.48
CA LEU A 16 22.77 8.12 -12.20
C LEU A 16 23.80 9.25 -12.17
N ILE A 17 24.17 9.75 -13.35
CA ILE A 17 25.11 10.87 -13.49
C ILE A 17 24.36 12.08 -14.04
N ILE A 18 24.36 13.18 -13.28
CA ILE A 18 23.82 14.47 -13.69
C ILE A 18 24.98 15.37 -14.11
N ASN A 19 25.04 15.67 -15.40
CA ASN A 19 26.10 16.51 -15.95
C ASN A 19 25.79 17.99 -15.71
N CYS A 20 26.75 18.71 -15.12
CA CYS A 20 26.68 20.17 -15.04
C CYS A 20 27.91 20.76 -15.72
N THR A 21 27.68 21.34 -16.90
CA THR A 21 28.71 22.02 -17.69
C THR A 21 28.27 23.46 -17.94
N VAL A 22 29.12 24.40 -17.57
CA VAL A 22 28.87 25.83 -17.63
C VAL A 22 29.63 26.42 -18.80
N LYS A 23 28.96 27.19 -19.64
CA LYS A 23 29.60 27.93 -20.73
C LYS A 23 29.94 29.34 -20.23
N SER A 24 31.17 29.54 -19.78
CA SER A 24 31.66 30.83 -19.28
C SER A 24 33.02 31.21 -19.87
N ASN A 25 33.20 32.52 -20.07
CA ASN A 25 34.47 33.15 -20.43
C ASN A 25 34.56 34.53 -19.75
N PRO A 26 35.40 34.72 -18.72
CA PRO A 26 36.38 33.77 -18.18
C PRO A 26 35.73 32.56 -17.47
N PRO A 27 36.50 31.49 -17.19
CA PRO A 27 36.00 30.31 -16.49
C PRO A 27 35.38 30.66 -15.13
N THR A 28 34.41 29.85 -14.67
CA THR A 28 33.76 30.12 -13.37
C THR A 28 34.72 29.94 -12.20
N ASN A 29 34.50 30.68 -11.12
CA ASN A 29 35.30 30.58 -9.89
C ASN A 29 35.00 29.26 -9.18
N ASP A 30 33.73 28.92 -9.07
CA ASP A 30 33.26 27.69 -8.43
C ASP A 30 31.92 27.21 -9.02
N ILE A 31 31.73 25.89 -8.93
CA ILE A 31 30.47 25.21 -9.22
C ILE A 31 30.13 24.38 -7.99
N VAL A 32 28.92 24.51 -7.47
CA VAL A 32 28.46 23.86 -6.24
C VAL A 32 27.12 23.19 -6.48
N TRP A 33 26.98 21.97 -5.98
CA TRP A 33 25.71 21.25 -5.97
C TRP A 33 25.02 21.44 -4.64
N TYR A 34 23.74 21.77 -4.70
CA TYR A 34 22.85 21.95 -3.55
C TYR A 34 21.68 20.98 -3.63
N GLN A 35 21.20 20.55 -2.47
CA GLN A 35 19.91 19.90 -2.29
C GLN A 35 18.80 20.93 -2.11
N SER A 36 17.53 20.49 -2.15
CA SER A 36 16.38 21.40 -2.03
C SER A 36 16.32 22.16 -0.71
N ASN A 37 16.88 21.59 0.36
CA ASN A 37 16.99 22.20 1.68
C ASN A 37 18.13 23.23 1.79
N GLY A 38 18.93 23.41 0.74
CA GLY A 38 20.07 24.32 0.70
C GLY A 38 21.39 23.69 1.17
N ASP A 39 21.40 22.41 1.56
CA ASP A 39 22.64 21.72 1.94
C ASP A 39 23.52 21.46 0.73
N ILE A 40 24.83 21.59 0.94
CA ILE A 40 25.83 21.29 -0.08
C ILE A 40 25.98 19.78 -0.23
N VAL A 41 25.89 19.29 -1.46
CA VAL A 41 26.11 17.87 -1.74
C VAL A 41 27.57 17.50 -1.42
N PRO A 42 27.82 16.44 -0.61
CA PRO A 42 29.17 16.03 -0.24
C PRO A 42 30.06 15.71 -1.45
N ASN A 43 31.32 16.13 -1.40
CA ASN A 43 32.27 15.99 -2.50
C ASN A 43 32.49 14.54 -2.98
N GLN A 44 32.25 13.53 -2.13
CA GLN A 44 32.36 12.11 -2.52
C GLN A 44 31.37 11.69 -3.60
N PHE A 45 30.28 12.45 -3.79
CA PHE A 45 29.27 12.22 -4.83
C PHE A 45 29.52 13.07 -6.08
N VAL A 46 30.58 13.86 -6.12
CA VAL A 46 30.87 14.76 -7.23
C VAL A 46 32.07 14.26 -8.02
N VAL A 47 31.94 14.23 -9.35
CA VAL A 47 32.97 13.74 -10.28
C VAL A 47 33.22 14.74 -11.42
N ASN A 48 34.22 14.48 -12.26
CA ASN A 48 34.57 15.32 -13.42
C ASN A 48 34.67 16.82 -13.09
N SER A 49 35.32 17.14 -11.97
CA SER A 49 35.44 18.52 -11.47
C SER A 49 36.55 19.28 -12.20
N GLY A 50 36.18 20.30 -12.95
CA GLY A 50 37.06 21.28 -13.60
C GLY A 50 36.46 22.69 -13.53
N ALA A 51 37.14 23.68 -14.11
CA ALA A 51 36.75 25.09 -13.98
C ALA A 51 35.32 25.38 -14.46
N ASN A 52 34.82 24.62 -15.45
CA ASN A 52 33.51 24.82 -16.08
C ASN A 52 32.65 23.54 -16.07
N ARG A 53 33.02 22.51 -15.31
CA ARG A 53 32.28 21.25 -15.26
C ARG A 53 32.35 20.65 -13.86
N ARG A 54 31.22 20.16 -13.36
CA ARG A 54 31.16 19.47 -12.08
C ARG A 54 29.94 18.56 -12.05
N ASP A 55 30.14 17.27 -12.27
CA ASP A 55 29.03 16.32 -12.42
C ASP A 55 28.67 15.69 -11.08
N LEU A 56 27.39 15.41 -10.88
CA LEU A 56 26.87 14.74 -9.68
C LEU A 56 26.60 13.26 -9.98
N VAL A 57 27.07 12.37 -9.12
CA VAL A 57 26.82 10.92 -9.18
C VAL A 57 25.95 10.51 -8.01
N ILE A 58 24.85 9.83 -8.31
CA ILE A 58 23.95 9.26 -7.32
C ILE A 58 24.01 7.74 -7.48
N ASN A 59 24.60 7.10 -6.48
CA ASN A 59 24.65 5.66 -6.35
C ASN A 59 23.42 5.15 -5.59
N ASP A 60 23.11 3.86 -5.76
CA ASP A 60 22.08 3.14 -5.01
C ASP A 60 20.74 3.89 -4.93
N ILE A 61 20.17 4.15 -6.12
CA ILE A 61 18.91 4.90 -6.25
C ILE A 61 17.84 4.28 -5.36
N ASN A 62 17.35 5.07 -4.42
CA ASN A 62 16.29 4.69 -3.50
C ASN A 62 15.41 5.91 -3.19
N ARG A 63 14.28 5.70 -2.49
CA ARG A 63 13.30 6.76 -2.22
C ARG A 63 13.86 8.01 -1.52
N SER A 64 14.94 7.89 -0.73
CA SER A 64 15.60 9.05 -0.09
C SER A 64 16.38 9.94 -1.07
N LYS A 65 16.66 9.45 -2.29
CA LYS A 65 17.34 10.20 -3.34
C LYS A 65 16.37 11.08 -4.15
N SER A 66 15.06 10.95 -3.91
CA SER A 66 14.03 11.77 -4.56
C SER A 66 14.09 13.19 -4.03
N ASP A 67 14.75 14.08 -4.76
CA ASP A 67 15.03 15.45 -4.35
C ASP A 67 15.26 16.35 -5.57
N ASN A 68 15.30 17.66 -5.36
CA ASN A 68 15.70 18.64 -6.35
C ASN A 68 17.16 19.03 -6.14
N TYR A 69 18.02 18.62 -7.08
CA TYR A 69 19.44 18.93 -7.04
C TYR A 69 19.74 20.14 -7.92
N THR A 70 20.36 21.16 -7.36
CA THR A 70 20.68 22.40 -8.06
C THR A 70 22.18 22.54 -8.24
N CYS A 71 22.62 22.64 -9.49
CA CYS A 71 23.98 23.05 -9.82
C CYS A 71 24.03 24.57 -9.91
N THR A 72 24.83 25.20 -9.05
CA THR A 72 25.03 26.64 -9.01
C THR A 72 26.47 26.98 -9.34
N SER A 73 26.66 27.85 -10.32
CA SER A 73 27.96 28.35 -10.73
C SER A 73 28.08 29.82 -10.38
N ARG A 74 29.28 30.24 -9.95
CA ARG A 74 29.57 31.62 -9.59
C ARG A 74 30.79 32.12 -10.35
N LEU A 75 30.66 33.35 -10.83
CA LEU A 75 31.68 34.09 -11.56
C LEU A 75 31.88 35.46 -10.89
N ASP A 76 33.00 35.62 -10.21
CA ASP A 76 33.51 36.86 -9.65
C ASP A 76 34.33 37.58 -10.72
N LEU A 77 33.78 38.68 -11.26
CA LEU A 77 34.50 39.53 -12.20
C LEU A 77 35.39 40.51 -11.45
N HIS A 78 36.64 40.68 -11.90
CA HIS A 78 37.55 41.68 -11.31
C HIS A 78 36.92 43.08 -11.48
N PRO A 79 36.91 43.94 -10.43
CA PRO A 79 36.34 45.28 -10.54
C PRO A 79 37.27 46.13 -11.41
N THR A 80 36.86 46.43 -12.64
CA THR A 80 37.62 47.30 -13.56
C THR A 80 36.94 48.65 -13.78
N ILE A 81 36.30 49.20 -12.73
CA ILE A 81 35.54 50.48 -12.62
C ILE A 81 34.03 50.20 -12.46
N GLY A 82 33.53 50.37 -11.22
CA GLY A 82 32.12 50.19 -10.85
C GLY A 82 31.83 48.92 -10.04
N ASP A 83 30.73 48.93 -9.27
CA ASP A 83 30.25 47.82 -8.45
C ASP A 83 29.74 46.66 -9.32
N ILE A 84 30.65 45.81 -9.82
CA ILE A 84 30.26 44.60 -10.54
C ILE A 84 29.93 43.52 -9.51
N LEU A 85 28.66 43.18 -9.39
CA LEU A 85 28.19 42.09 -8.51
C LEU A 85 28.61 40.72 -9.08
N PRO A 86 28.89 39.72 -8.22
CA PRO A 86 29.16 38.36 -8.66
C PRO A 86 27.98 37.80 -9.45
N GLN A 87 28.26 37.20 -10.61
CA GLN A 87 27.23 36.57 -11.43
C GLN A 87 27.04 35.12 -11.00
N THR A 88 25.81 34.78 -10.64
CA THR A 88 25.44 33.42 -10.22
C THR A 88 24.39 32.85 -11.15
N HIS A 89 24.62 31.66 -11.67
CA HIS A 89 23.67 30.93 -12.49
C HIS A 89 23.41 29.54 -11.92
N SER A 90 22.15 29.15 -11.87
CA SER A 90 21.71 27.88 -11.29
C SER A 90 20.82 27.10 -12.25
N GLN A 91 21.00 25.78 -12.29
CA GLN A 91 20.12 24.84 -12.99
C GLN A 91 19.71 23.72 -12.02
N SER A 92 18.41 23.45 -11.97
CA SER A 92 17.81 22.46 -11.08
C SER A 92 17.39 21.20 -11.83
N TYR A 93 17.52 20.05 -11.17
CA TYR A 93 17.20 18.72 -11.67
C TYR A 93 16.37 17.98 -10.62
N ILE A 94 15.12 17.67 -10.98
CA ILE A 94 14.21 16.95 -10.09
C ILE A 94 14.36 15.46 -10.35
N ILE A 95 14.80 14.73 -9.33
CA ILE A 95 14.81 13.27 -9.35
C ILE A 95 13.54 12.79 -8.68
N ASN A 96 12.73 12.05 -9.44
CA ASN A 96 11.51 11.43 -8.95
C ASN A 96 11.70 9.91 -8.91
N VAL A 97 11.89 9.34 -7.72
CA VAL A 97 12.09 7.89 -7.56
C VAL A 97 10.74 7.21 -7.39
N HIS A 98 10.39 6.35 -8.33
CA HIS A 98 9.18 5.54 -8.27
C HIS A 98 9.40 4.27 -7.45
N TYR A 99 8.43 3.93 -6.61
CA TYR A 99 8.46 2.73 -5.77
C TYR A 99 7.03 2.26 -5.46
N PHE A 100 6.88 0.97 -5.14
CA PHE A 100 5.61 0.35 -4.80
C PHE A 100 5.82 -0.77 -3.79
N ASP A 101 5.67 -0.44 -2.51
CA ASP A 101 5.92 -1.35 -1.38
C ASP A 101 4.76 -2.33 -1.15
N ASP A 102 4.92 -3.22 -0.19
CA ASP A 102 3.90 -4.20 0.16
C ASP A 102 2.77 -3.60 0.98
N ILE A 103 1.60 -4.23 0.88
CA ILE A 103 0.41 -3.80 1.57
C ILE A 103 0.50 -4.15 3.07
N VAL A 104 0.04 -3.24 3.91
CA VAL A 104 -0.21 -3.45 5.33
C VAL A 104 -1.69 -3.17 5.62
N ILE A 105 -2.38 -4.16 6.19
CA ILE A 105 -3.77 -4.04 6.64
C ILE A 105 -3.77 -3.95 8.16
N THR A 106 -4.50 -2.97 8.69
CA THR A 106 -4.73 -2.81 10.13
C THR A 106 -6.22 -2.69 10.41
N THR A 107 -6.71 -3.45 11.38
CA THR A 107 -8.10 -3.46 11.82
C THR A 107 -8.15 -3.60 13.34
N ASN A 108 -9.23 -3.12 13.96
CA ASN A 108 -9.54 -3.37 15.37
C ASN A 108 -10.47 -4.58 15.52
N GLN A 109 -10.28 -5.35 16.61
CA GLN A 109 -11.30 -6.31 17.03
C GLN A 109 -12.58 -5.55 17.39
N THR A 110 -13.72 -6.11 17.03
CA THR A 110 -15.01 -5.43 17.20
C THR A 110 -16.12 -6.40 17.62
N LYS A 111 -17.22 -5.84 18.11
CA LYS A 111 -18.40 -6.54 18.62
C LYS A 111 -19.64 -5.93 17.99
N LEU A 112 -20.78 -6.62 18.09
CA LEU A 112 -22.06 -6.10 17.60
C LEU A 112 -22.32 -4.62 17.98
N ASN A 113 -22.86 -3.88 17.01
CA ASN A 113 -23.25 -2.47 17.07
C ASN A 113 -22.09 -1.50 17.34
N ASP A 114 -20.87 -1.94 17.13
CA ASP A 114 -19.67 -1.09 17.22
C ASP A 114 -19.23 -0.64 15.82
N ASP A 115 -18.45 0.43 15.78
CA ASP A 115 -17.92 0.98 14.53
C ASP A 115 -16.49 0.45 14.30
N VAL A 116 -16.22 -0.04 13.09
CA VAL A 116 -14.92 -0.62 12.74
C VAL A 116 -14.36 0.03 11.48
N PHE A 117 -13.04 0.22 11.48
CA PHE A 117 -12.30 0.68 10.31
C PHE A 117 -11.24 -0.35 9.92
N ILE A 118 -11.29 -0.79 8.68
CA ILE A 118 -10.26 -1.64 8.09
C ILE A 118 -9.41 -0.73 7.20
N ARG A 119 -8.16 -0.52 7.58
CA ARG A 119 -7.25 0.38 6.86
C ARG A 119 -6.26 -0.43 6.02
N CYS A 120 -6.16 -0.08 4.75
CA CYS A 120 -5.17 -0.60 3.82
C CYS A 120 -4.15 0.52 3.54
N THR A 121 -2.88 0.22 3.83
CA THR A 121 -1.76 1.13 3.62
C THR A 121 -0.75 0.50 2.69
N VAL A 122 -0.30 1.28 1.71
CA VAL A 122 0.77 0.91 0.79
C VAL A 122 1.60 2.16 0.53
N ASP A 123 2.90 2.08 0.80
CA ASP A 123 3.81 3.19 0.51
C ASP A 123 4.20 3.10 -0.96
N SER A 124 3.87 4.13 -1.74
CA SER A 124 4.17 4.14 -3.17
C SER A 124 4.30 5.55 -3.72
N ASN A 125 5.17 5.70 -4.72
CA ASN A 125 5.28 6.90 -5.52
C ASN A 125 5.20 6.55 -7.01
N PRO A 126 4.21 7.05 -7.75
CA PRO A 126 3.09 7.89 -7.32
C PRO A 126 2.12 7.12 -6.38
N PRO A 127 1.14 7.80 -5.76
CA PRO A 127 0.17 7.15 -4.89
C PRO A 127 -0.58 6.02 -5.60
N ALA A 128 -0.70 4.87 -4.95
CA ALA A 128 -1.45 3.73 -5.46
C ALA A 128 -2.96 3.97 -5.35
N SER A 129 -3.72 3.38 -6.27
CA SER A 129 -5.17 3.30 -6.17
C SER A 129 -5.57 2.02 -5.44
N ILE A 130 -6.55 2.11 -4.55
CA ILE A 130 -6.98 0.99 -3.71
C ILE A 130 -8.44 0.63 -4.01
N LYS A 131 -8.71 -0.68 -4.14
CA LYS A 131 -10.05 -1.26 -4.20
C LYS A 131 -10.22 -2.29 -3.09
N TRP A 132 -11.43 -2.39 -2.55
CA TRP A 132 -11.76 -3.33 -1.49
C TRP A 132 -12.66 -4.45 -2.00
N PHE A 133 -12.44 -5.65 -1.48
CA PHE A 133 -13.28 -6.80 -1.73
C PHE A 133 -13.60 -7.51 -0.42
N LYS A 134 -14.78 -8.12 -0.37
CA LYS A 134 -15.17 -9.05 0.70
C LYS A 134 -15.28 -10.45 0.14
N ASP A 135 -14.72 -11.41 0.85
CA ASP A 135 -14.81 -12.85 0.57
C ASP A 135 -14.37 -13.21 -0.86
N GLY A 136 -13.42 -12.45 -1.42
CA GLY A 136 -12.79 -12.67 -2.72
C GLY A 136 -13.47 -11.99 -3.91
N ASP A 137 -14.80 -11.97 -3.95
CA ASP A 137 -15.53 -11.65 -5.19
C ASP A 137 -16.38 -10.37 -5.12
N VAL A 138 -16.73 -9.91 -3.91
CA VAL A 138 -17.65 -8.77 -3.74
C VAL A 138 -16.86 -7.47 -3.68
N GLU A 139 -16.81 -6.70 -4.77
CA GLU A 139 -16.21 -5.35 -4.76
C GLU A 139 -17.03 -4.43 -3.85
N LEU A 140 -16.34 -3.82 -2.89
CA LEU A 140 -16.92 -2.91 -1.91
C LEU A 140 -16.72 -1.47 -2.35
N HIS A 141 -17.81 -0.71 -2.44
CA HIS A 141 -17.74 0.72 -2.70
C HIS A 141 -17.33 1.48 -1.44
N THR A 142 -16.35 2.36 -1.59
CA THR A 142 -15.81 3.15 -0.48
C THR A 142 -15.71 4.62 -0.88
N THR A 143 -15.98 5.52 0.06
CA THR A 143 -15.75 6.96 -0.12
C THR A 143 -14.28 7.34 0.09
N ASN A 144 -13.56 6.55 0.87
CA ASN A 144 -12.12 6.66 1.10
C ASN A 144 -11.46 5.32 0.74
N SER A 145 -10.70 5.30 -0.35
CA SER A 145 -10.07 4.08 -0.87
C SER A 145 -9.17 3.38 0.15
N ASN A 146 -8.59 4.12 1.10
CA ASN A 146 -7.62 3.57 2.05
C ASN A 146 -8.28 3.01 3.32
N ILE A 147 -9.56 3.33 3.57
CA ILE A 147 -10.28 2.93 4.77
C ILE A 147 -11.66 2.41 4.39
N TYR A 148 -11.91 1.13 4.65
CA TYR A 148 -13.26 0.59 4.65
C TYR A 148 -13.90 0.77 6.03
N PHE A 149 -15.01 1.49 6.08
CA PHE A 149 -15.74 1.80 7.32
C PHE A 149 -17.05 1.03 7.36
N ILE A 150 -17.29 0.35 8.48
CA ILE A 150 -18.55 -0.33 8.76
C ILE A 150 -19.10 0.29 10.04
N SER A 151 -20.26 0.93 9.91
CA SER A 151 -21.00 1.48 11.04
C SER A 151 -21.90 0.42 11.66
N SER A 152 -22.01 0.39 12.99
CA SER A 152 -22.92 -0.50 13.72
C SER A 152 -22.85 -1.95 13.22
N THR A 153 -21.68 -2.56 13.40
CA THR A 153 -21.37 -3.91 12.91
C THR A 153 -22.40 -4.97 13.28
N SER A 154 -22.64 -5.87 12.34
CA SER A 154 -23.47 -7.04 12.47
C SER A 154 -22.60 -8.31 12.38
N CYS A 155 -23.15 -9.45 12.79
CA CYS A 155 -22.42 -10.71 12.68
C CYS A 155 -22.12 -11.11 11.22
N LEU A 156 -22.92 -10.60 10.27
CA LEU A 156 -22.73 -10.82 8.84
C LEU A 156 -21.54 -10.06 8.28
N ASP A 157 -21.00 -9.09 9.02
CA ASP A 157 -19.78 -8.36 8.65
C ASP A 157 -18.52 -9.16 8.99
N THR A 158 -18.64 -10.31 9.66
CA THR A 158 -17.54 -11.28 9.73
C THR A 158 -17.22 -11.77 8.32
N GLY A 159 -15.93 -11.83 7.99
CA GLY A 159 -15.49 -12.26 6.66
C GLY A 159 -14.05 -11.88 6.37
N ASN A 160 -13.59 -12.23 5.17
CA ASN A 160 -12.24 -11.92 4.72
C ASN A 160 -12.25 -10.66 3.87
N TYR A 161 -11.62 -9.59 4.36
CA TYR A 161 -11.54 -8.31 3.66
C TYR A 161 -10.20 -8.21 2.98
N SER A 162 -10.21 -8.06 1.65
CA SER A 162 -9.01 -7.88 0.85
C SER A 162 -8.95 -6.50 0.23
N CYS A 163 -7.74 -5.94 0.17
CA CYS A 163 -7.48 -4.74 -0.60
C CYS A 163 -6.52 -5.03 -1.74
N LEU A 164 -6.87 -4.49 -2.90
CA LEU A 164 -6.12 -4.54 -4.15
C LEU A 164 -5.53 -3.16 -4.41
N ALA A 165 -4.20 -3.08 -4.47
CA ALA A 165 -3.48 -1.85 -4.78
C ALA A 165 -2.90 -1.90 -6.20
N THR A 166 -3.07 -0.80 -6.94
CA THR A 166 -2.55 -0.62 -8.30
C THR A 166 -1.71 0.64 -8.39
N ASN A 167 -0.58 0.58 -9.11
CA ASN A 167 0.30 1.73 -9.33
C ASN A 167 0.56 1.88 -10.85
N PRO A 168 0.44 3.09 -11.42
CA PRO A 168 0.55 3.31 -12.86
C PRO A 168 1.90 2.93 -13.48
N PHE A 169 2.98 2.87 -12.69
CA PHE A 169 4.32 2.49 -13.17
C PHE A 169 4.65 1.01 -12.98
N TYR A 170 3.78 0.24 -12.32
CA TYR A 170 4.00 -1.18 -12.04
C TYR A 170 2.92 -2.04 -12.69
N THR A 171 3.33 -3.06 -13.44
CA THR A 171 2.41 -3.97 -14.12
C THR A 171 1.68 -4.91 -13.15
N ASN A 172 2.37 -5.31 -12.07
CA ASN A 172 1.82 -6.22 -11.08
C ASN A 172 1.00 -5.46 -10.04
N GLN A 173 -0.24 -5.88 -9.87
CA GLN A 173 -1.08 -5.43 -8.77
C GLN A 173 -0.71 -6.19 -7.50
N LYS A 174 -0.90 -5.57 -6.34
CA LYS A 174 -0.68 -6.21 -5.04
C LYS A 174 -2.01 -6.41 -4.34
N THR A 175 -2.18 -7.55 -3.70
CA THR A 175 -3.37 -7.87 -2.91
C THR A 175 -2.96 -8.39 -1.54
N LYS A 176 -3.67 -7.96 -0.51
CA LYS A 176 -3.55 -8.54 0.83
C LYS A 176 -4.94 -8.68 1.44
N SER A 177 -5.11 -9.66 2.30
CA SER A 177 -6.37 -9.94 2.96
C SER A 177 -6.21 -10.02 4.46
N SER A 178 -7.26 -9.69 5.19
CA SER A 178 -7.35 -9.79 6.65
C SER A 178 -8.75 -10.22 7.03
N GLU A 179 -8.84 -11.20 7.92
CA GLU A 179 -10.12 -11.63 8.48
C GLU A 179 -10.59 -10.62 9.54
N LEU A 180 -11.85 -10.21 9.42
CA LEU A 180 -12.57 -9.46 10.44
C LEU A 180 -13.50 -10.43 11.17
N PHE A 181 -13.45 -10.37 12.50
CA PHE A 181 -14.32 -11.15 13.37
C PHE A 181 -15.19 -10.23 14.21
N VAL A 182 -16.50 -10.29 14.01
CA VAL A 182 -17.47 -9.53 14.82
C VAL A 182 -18.05 -10.45 15.88
N HIS A 183 -17.70 -10.21 17.14
CA HIS A 183 -18.21 -11.03 18.24
C HIS A 183 -19.73 -10.90 18.38
N CYS A 184 -20.42 -12.04 18.30
CA CYS A 184 -21.87 -12.10 18.26
C CYS A 184 -22.42 -13.37 18.93
N SER A 185 -23.50 -13.21 19.69
CA SER A 185 -24.19 -14.35 20.31
C SER A 185 -24.93 -15.19 19.25
N PRO A 186 -25.08 -16.51 19.47
CA PRO A 186 -25.71 -17.41 18.50
C PRO A 186 -27.17 -17.04 18.26
N ARG A 187 -27.57 -16.98 16.99
CA ARG A 187 -28.95 -16.73 16.55
C ARG A 187 -29.25 -17.44 15.23
N LEU A 188 -30.51 -17.75 14.98
CA LEU A 188 -30.96 -18.27 13.69
C LEU A 188 -30.75 -17.22 12.59
N ASP A 189 -30.33 -17.65 11.40
CA ASP A 189 -30.18 -16.79 10.23
C ASP A 189 -31.54 -16.40 9.64
N ALA A 190 -32.04 -15.23 10.02
CA ALA A 190 -33.33 -14.73 9.53
C ALA A 190 -33.43 -14.52 8.01
N ARG A 191 -32.33 -14.65 7.25
CA ARG A 191 -32.33 -14.58 5.77
C ARG A 191 -32.81 -15.88 5.14
N GLU A 192 -32.64 -17.00 5.84
CA GLU A 192 -33.22 -18.26 5.41
C GLU A 192 -34.69 -18.30 5.80
N ASP A 193 -35.52 -18.78 4.88
CA ASP A 193 -36.92 -19.05 5.17
C ASP A 193 -36.94 -20.33 6.01
N HIS A 194 -36.66 -20.18 7.31
CA HIS A 194 -36.78 -21.23 8.33
C HIS A 194 -38.25 -21.62 8.55
N ARG A 195 -39.01 -21.84 7.47
CA ARG A 195 -40.36 -22.37 7.45
C ARG A 195 -40.32 -23.80 7.97
N LEU A 196 -40.37 -23.86 9.30
CA LEU A 196 -40.39 -25.02 10.17
C LEU A 196 -41.73 -25.76 10.06
N LYS A 197 -42.04 -26.27 8.87
CA LYS A 197 -43.03 -27.35 8.68
C LYS A 197 -42.50 -28.30 7.63
N VAL A 198 -41.72 -29.27 8.09
CA VAL A 198 -41.34 -30.42 7.28
C VAL A 198 -42.45 -31.46 7.42
N SER A 199 -42.99 -31.90 6.30
CA SER A 199 -43.99 -32.98 6.23
C SER A 199 -43.46 -34.09 5.35
N GLY A 200 -43.60 -35.34 5.79
CA GLY A 200 -43.25 -36.52 5.02
C GLY A 200 -44.32 -37.60 5.20
N ASN A 201 -44.37 -38.51 4.24
CA ASN A 201 -45.20 -39.71 4.33
C ASN A 201 -44.59 -40.73 5.30
N ILE A 202 -45.40 -41.69 5.74
CA ILE A 202 -44.93 -42.78 6.60
C ILE A 202 -43.81 -43.54 5.88
N GLY A 203 -42.64 -43.63 6.52
CA GLY A 203 -41.44 -44.29 5.99
C GLY A 203 -40.46 -43.36 5.26
N GLU A 204 -40.82 -42.09 5.02
CA GLU A 204 -39.90 -41.10 4.48
C GLU A 204 -38.97 -40.54 5.56
N THR A 205 -37.72 -40.25 5.17
CA THR A 205 -36.77 -39.53 6.03
C THR A 205 -36.94 -38.04 5.80
N VAL A 206 -37.07 -37.29 6.89
CA VAL A 206 -37.15 -35.82 6.87
C VAL A 206 -35.86 -35.25 7.45
N GLU A 207 -35.33 -34.22 6.81
CA GLU A 207 -34.14 -33.50 7.27
C GLU A 207 -34.55 -32.17 7.90
N LEU A 208 -34.03 -31.88 9.09
CA LEU A 208 -34.22 -30.63 9.81
C LEU A 208 -32.91 -29.85 9.75
N THR A 209 -32.93 -28.69 9.12
CA THR A 209 -31.78 -27.80 9.01
C THR A 209 -32.01 -26.53 9.82
N ALA A 210 -30.95 -26.02 10.45
CA ALA A 210 -30.95 -24.76 11.17
C ALA A 210 -29.61 -24.05 10.96
N ASP A 211 -29.64 -22.92 10.26
CA ASP A 211 -28.47 -22.09 10.04
C ASP A 211 -28.31 -21.11 11.21
N ILE A 212 -27.22 -21.25 11.95
CA ILE A 212 -26.93 -20.44 13.14
C ILE A 212 -25.77 -19.49 12.84
N ILE A 213 -26.02 -18.19 12.97
CA ILE A 213 -24.99 -17.16 12.90
C ILE A 213 -24.41 -16.96 14.30
N SER A 214 -23.11 -17.18 14.46
CA SER A 214 -22.39 -16.97 15.74
C SER A 214 -20.90 -16.70 15.50
N TYR A 215 -20.29 -15.89 16.37
CA TYR A 215 -18.83 -15.82 16.49
C TYR A 215 -18.41 -15.53 17.93
N PRO A 216 -17.52 -16.35 18.54
CA PRO A 216 -16.92 -17.57 17.98
C PRO A 216 -17.96 -18.67 17.72
N GLY A 217 -17.59 -19.69 16.95
CA GLY A 217 -18.51 -20.78 16.57
C GLY A 217 -19.21 -21.39 17.78
N ALA A 218 -20.54 -21.49 17.69
CA ALA A 218 -21.37 -22.01 18.76
C ALA A 218 -21.47 -23.54 18.72
N ASN A 219 -21.63 -24.15 19.90
CA ASN A 219 -22.13 -25.51 20.00
C ASN A 219 -23.66 -25.49 19.99
N PHE A 220 -24.27 -26.40 19.25
CA PHE A 220 -25.72 -26.55 19.17
C PHE A 220 -26.12 -27.97 19.58
N GLN A 221 -27.40 -28.10 19.95
CA GLN A 221 -28.03 -29.34 20.36
C GLN A 221 -29.48 -29.31 19.94
N TRP A 222 -29.98 -30.44 19.44
CA TRP A 222 -31.36 -30.61 19.02
C TRP A 222 -32.18 -31.22 20.15
N PHE A 223 -33.34 -30.63 20.41
CA PHE A 223 -34.29 -31.12 21.40
C PHE A 223 -35.66 -31.36 20.76
N TYR A 224 -36.22 -32.53 21.00
CA TYR A 224 -37.63 -32.82 20.75
C TYR A 224 -38.46 -32.40 21.96
N LYS A 225 -39.40 -31.48 21.74
CA LYS A 225 -40.34 -31.06 22.78
C LYS A 225 -41.58 -31.94 22.76
N ASP A 226 -41.74 -32.75 23.81
CA ASP A 226 -43.01 -33.40 24.12
C ASP A 226 -43.74 -32.61 25.22
N SER A 227 -45.04 -32.84 25.35
CA SER A 227 -45.93 -32.29 26.39
C SER A 227 -45.43 -32.41 27.83
N CYS A 228 -44.46 -33.29 28.11
CA CYS A 228 -43.93 -33.57 29.44
C CYS A 228 -42.43 -33.28 29.63
N SER A 229 -41.62 -33.22 28.56
CA SER A 229 -40.16 -33.02 28.68
C SER A 229 -39.48 -32.70 27.35
N ASP A 230 -38.33 -32.02 27.45
CA ASP A 230 -37.42 -31.79 26.32
C ASP A 230 -36.42 -32.97 26.23
N ILE A 231 -36.43 -33.71 25.13
CA ILE A 231 -35.56 -34.88 24.89
C ILE A 231 -34.45 -34.49 23.92
N MET A 232 -33.19 -34.68 24.28
CA MET A 232 -32.06 -34.48 23.35
C MET A 232 -32.11 -35.53 22.23
N ILE A 233 -32.13 -35.08 20.98
CA ILE A 233 -32.18 -35.95 19.79
C ILE A 233 -30.91 -35.89 18.95
N GLY A 234 -30.01 -34.94 19.22
CA GLY A 234 -28.74 -34.82 18.51
C GLY A 234 -27.89 -33.66 19.02
N ASN A 235 -26.61 -33.68 18.66
CA ASN A 235 -25.72 -32.52 18.72
C ASN A 235 -25.55 -31.98 17.32
#